data_AF-A0A2S6GBL8-F1
#
_entry.id   AF-A0A2S6GBL8-F1
#
_cell.length_a   1.000
_cell.length_b   1.000
_cell.length_c   1.000
_cell.angle_alpha   90.00
_cell.angle_beta   90.00
_cell.angle_gamma   90.00
#
_symmetry.space_group_name_H-M   'P 1'
#
loop_
_entity.id
_entity.type
_entity.pdbx_description
1 polymer ?
#
loop_
_entity_poly.entity_id
_entity_poly.type
_entity_poly.pdbx_seq_one_letter_code
_entity_poly.pdbx_strand_id
1 'polypeptide(L)'
;MGDIKRALARVGVAGAVGAVVAPLCVVVLGAILFMGGSVLVALLFGVLVAALFAVPARVAPETSWLTGSRGGRFVWGLLVGDLGIGLWALAWRAGDEAGLGISSSGGRWLPVGAVPFALVAGMLLRRWYLALTSLALAVGIALLLLAQPAAAQPPEPDHSVLGQAWAVSEP
;
A
#
# COMPACT_ATOMS: atom_id res chain seq x y z
N MET A 1 7.17 -14.67 25.83
CA MET A 1 7.82 -14.41 24.52
C MET A 1 6.97 -14.85 23.32
N GLY A 2 6.22 -15.96 23.40
CA GLY A 2 5.47 -16.53 22.27
C GLY A 2 4.37 -15.64 21.67
N ASP A 3 3.62 -14.93 22.52
CA ASP A 3 2.47 -14.12 22.06
C ASP A 3 2.88 -12.88 21.25
N ILE A 4 4.03 -12.29 21.59
CA ILE A 4 4.57 -11.13 20.88
C ILE A 4 4.99 -11.51 19.47
N LYS A 5 5.72 -12.64 19.31
CA LYS A 5 6.11 -13.16 17.99
C LYS A 5 4.88 -13.45 17.12
N ARG A 6 3.84 -14.04 17.72
CA ARG A 6 2.58 -14.36 17.02
C ARG A 6 1.81 -13.10 16.62
N ALA A 7 1.80 -12.06 17.46
CA ALA A 7 1.20 -10.77 17.14
C ALA A 7 1.94 -10.06 16.00
N LEU A 8 3.28 -10.04 16.03
CA LEU A 8 4.10 -9.47 14.95
C LEU A 8 3.90 -10.23 13.63
N ALA A 9 3.82 -11.55 13.65
CA ALA A 9 3.54 -12.34 12.45
C ALA A 9 2.17 -11.98 11.85
N ARG A 10 1.14 -11.77 12.68
CA ARG A 10 -0.20 -11.37 12.25
C ARG A 10 -0.22 -9.96 11.63
N VAL A 11 0.54 -9.02 12.19
CA VAL A 11 0.75 -7.68 11.61
C VAL A 11 1.47 -7.78 10.27
N GLY A 12 2.51 -8.61 10.18
CA GLY A 12 3.23 -8.87 8.93
C GLY A 12 2.32 -9.48 7.85
N VAL A 13 1.43 -10.41 8.22
CA VAL A 13 0.43 -10.98 7.30
C VAL A 13 -0.54 -9.92 6.82
N ALA A 14 -1.07 -9.06 7.70
CA ALA A 14 -1.95 -7.96 7.29
C ALA A 14 -1.24 -6.99 6.32
N GLY A 15 0.03 -6.67 6.59
CA GLY A 15 0.88 -5.90 5.68
C GLY A 15 1.05 -6.58 4.32
N ALA A 16 1.40 -7.87 4.30
CA ALA A 16 1.60 -8.62 3.06
C ALA A 16 0.31 -8.73 2.23
N VAL A 17 -0.83 -8.96 2.88
CA VAL A 17 -2.15 -8.98 2.23
C VAL A 17 -2.47 -7.61 1.63
N GLY A 18 -2.30 -6.52 2.40
CA GLY A 18 -2.50 -5.16 1.89
C GLY A 18 -1.61 -4.83 0.70
N ALA A 19 -0.32 -5.21 0.79
CA ALA A 19 0.65 -4.95 -0.26
C ALA A 19 0.28 -5.62 -1.59
N VAL A 20 -0.27 -6.82 -1.57
CA VAL A 20 -0.59 -7.58 -2.78
C VAL A 20 -2.01 -7.29 -3.25
N VAL A 21 -2.98 -7.29 -2.34
CA VAL A 21 -4.40 -7.26 -2.68
C VAL A 21 -4.85 -5.85 -3.07
N ALA A 22 -4.39 -4.80 -2.39
CA ALA A 22 -4.77 -3.42 -2.72
C ALA A 22 -4.40 -3.00 -4.15
N PRO A 23 -3.16 -3.19 -4.64
CA PRO A 23 -2.83 -2.85 -6.03
C PRO A 23 -3.58 -3.72 -7.04
N LEU A 24 -3.81 -5.01 -6.74
CA LEU A 24 -4.63 -5.87 -7.60
C LEU A 24 -6.08 -5.38 -7.69
N CYS A 25 -6.67 -4.91 -6.59
CA CYS A 25 -7.99 -4.28 -6.60
C CYS A 25 -8.03 -3.08 -7.55
N VAL A 26 -7.01 -2.22 -7.55
CA VAL A 26 -6.94 -1.04 -8.44
C VAL A 26 -6.81 -1.46 -9.90
N VAL A 27 -5.96 -2.44 -10.22
CA VAL A 27 -5.79 -2.94 -11.59
C VAL A 27 -7.10 -3.54 -12.11
N VAL A 28 -7.74 -4.40 -11.32
CA VAL A 28 -8.99 -5.07 -11.70
C VAL A 28 -10.13 -4.05 -11.81
N LEU A 29 -10.23 -3.09 -10.89
CA LEU A 29 -11.22 -2.03 -10.96
C LEU A 29 -11.03 -1.16 -12.21
N GLY A 30 -9.79 -0.80 -12.55
CA GLY A 30 -9.48 -0.11 -13.80
C GLY A 30 -9.94 -0.91 -15.03
N ALA A 31 -9.66 -2.21 -15.07
CA ALA A 31 -10.14 -3.08 -16.15
C ALA A 31 -11.67 -3.10 -16.26
N ILE A 32 -12.38 -3.19 -15.13
CA ILE A 32 -13.86 -3.16 -15.11
C ILE A 32 -14.40 -1.83 -15.65
N LEU A 33 -13.85 -0.71 -15.18
CA LEU A 33 -14.33 0.64 -15.52
C LEU A 33 -14.03 1.03 -16.98
N PHE A 34 -12.88 0.63 -17.52
CA PHE A 34 -12.39 1.13 -18.82
C PHE A 34 -12.46 0.11 -19.96
N MET A 35 -12.48 -1.20 -19.68
CA MET A 35 -12.51 -2.25 -20.72
C MET A 35 -13.83 -3.04 -20.75
N GLY A 36 -14.75 -2.77 -19.82
CA GLY A 36 -15.95 -3.57 -19.62
C GLY A 36 -15.66 -4.83 -18.81
N GLY A 37 -16.27 -4.93 -17.62
CA GLY A 37 -16.09 -6.05 -16.72
C GLY A 37 -16.93 -7.26 -17.13
N SER A 38 -16.29 -8.42 -17.36
CA SER A 38 -17.03 -9.69 -17.39
C SER A 38 -17.46 -10.08 -15.97
N VAL A 39 -18.47 -10.95 -15.86
CA VAL A 39 -18.91 -11.51 -14.57
C VAL A 39 -17.74 -12.14 -13.81
N LEU A 40 -16.83 -12.81 -14.50
CA LEU A 40 -15.65 -13.41 -13.90
C LEU A 40 -14.72 -12.37 -13.27
N VAL A 41 -14.51 -11.23 -13.94
CA VAL A 41 -13.66 -10.14 -13.44
C VAL A 41 -14.33 -9.45 -12.25
N ALA A 42 -15.66 -9.26 -12.27
CA ALA A 42 -16.40 -8.73 -11.14
C ALA A 42 -16.36 -9.67 -9.92
N LEU A 43 -16.45 -10.99 -10.13
CA LEU A 43 -16.30 -11.99 -9.07
C LEU A 43 -14.89 -11.96 -8.48
N LEU A 44 -13.85 -11.88 -9.34
CA LEU A 44 -12.47 -11.74 -8.89
C LEU A 44 -12.29 -10.48 -8.03
N PHE A 45 -12.84 -9.34 -8.46
CA PHE A 45 -12.81 -8.10 -7.68
C PHE A 45 -13.47 -8.29 -6.31
N GLY A 46 -14.66 -8.89 -6.26
CA GLY A 46 -15.34 -9.20 -5.01
C GLY A 46 -14.50 -10.10 -4.08
N VAL A 47 -13.79 -11.10 -4.63
CA VAL A 47 -12.89 -11.97 -3.87
C VAL A 47 -11.69 -11.20 -3.33
N LEU A 48 -11.08 -10.31 -4.12
CA LEU A 48 -9.96 -9.48 -3.68
C LEU A 48 -10.38 -8.53 -2.55
N VAL A 49 -11.52 -7.85 -2.70
CA VAL A 49 -12.11 -7.00 -1.67
C VAL A 49 -12.38 -7.83 -0.41
N ALA A 50 -13.03 -8.98 -0.54
CA ALA A 50 -13.28 -9.87 0.59
C ALA A 50 -11.98 -10.32 1.26
N ALA A 51 -10.93 -10.65 0.51
CA ALA A 51 -9.64 -11.05 1.05
C ALA A 51 -9.00 -9.90 1.86
N LEU A 52 -9.10 -8.66 1.37
CA LEU A 52 -8.53 -7.48 2.01
C LEU A 52 -9.13 -7.23 3.41
N PHE A 53 -10.42 -7.51 3.60
CA PHE A 53 -11.09 -7.29 4.88
C PHE A 53 -11.17 -8.56 5.76
N ALA A 54 -11.46 -9.71 5.15
CA ALA A 54 -11.70 -10.95 5.86
C ALA A 54 -10.42 -11.62 6.36
N VAL A 55 -9.31 -11.54 5.60
CA VAL A 55 -8.04 -12.13 6.04
C VAL A 55 -7.54 -11.42 7.31
N PRO A 56 -7.40 -10.09 7.36
CA PRO A 56 -7.02 -9.39 8.59
C PRO A 56 -7.99 -9.69 9.75
N ALA A 57 -9.30 -9.68 9.52
CA ALA A 57 -10.28 -10.03 10.56
C ALA A 57 -10.07 -11.44 11.14
N ARG A 58 -9.65 -12.42 10.32
CA ARG A 58 -9.36 -13.80 10.73
C ARG A 58 -8.05 -13.92 11.51
N VAL A 59 -7.03 -13.16 11.14
CA VAL A 59 -5.73 -13.15 11.84
C VAL A 59 -5.67 -12.15 12.99
N ALA A 60 -6.76 -11.44 13.27
CA ALA A 60 -6.81 -10.41 14.31
C ALA A 60 -6.27 -10.94 15.66
N PRO A 61 -5.27 -10.28 16.24
CA PRO A 61 -4.68 -10.70 17.51
C PRO A 61 -5.68 -10.62 18.67
N GLU A 62 -5.71 -11.63 19.53
CA GLU A 62 -6.55 -11.63 20.75
C GLU A 62 -6.14 -10.52 21.75
N THR A 63 -4.96 -9.96 21.53
CA THR A 63 -4.41 -8.81 22.23
C THR A 63 -4.80 -7.47 21.61
N SER A 64 -5.75 -7.41 20.66
CA SER A 64 -6.30 -6.15 20.15
C SER A 64 -7.40 -5.62 21.07
N TRP A 65 -7.64 -4.31 21.06
CA TRP A 65 -8.72 -3.67 21.81
C TRP A 65 -10.12 -4.16 21.40
N LEU A 66 -10.25 -4.70 20.19
CA LEU A 66 -11.54 -4.97 19.54
C LEU A 66 -11.84 -6.47 19.39
N THR A 67 -10.92 -7.40 19.68
CA THR A 67 -11.13 -8.83 19.34
C THR A 67 -11.93 -9.65 20.34
N GLY A 68 -12.49 -9.04 21.39
CA GLY A 68 -13.31 -9.73 22.40
C GLY A 68 -14.61 -10.34 21.88
N SER A 69 -15.07 -9.95 20.68
CA SER A 69 -16.27 -10.51 20.03
C SER A 69 -16.05 -10.74 18.53
N ARG A 70 -16.91 -11.56 17.89
CA ARG A 70 -16.91 -11.75 16.42
C ARG A 70 -17.08 -10.43 15.67
N GLY A 71 -17.95 -9.55 16.18
CA GLY A 71 -18.19 -8.22 15.60
C GLY A 71 -16.95 -7.34 15.67
N GLY A 72 -16.20 -7.35 16.78
CA GLY A 72 -15.01 -6.51 16.89
C GLY A 72 -13.82 -7.02 16.08
N ARG A 73 -13.74 -8.32 15.75
CA ARG A 73 -12.81 -8.83 14.72
C ARG A 73 -13.15 -8.30 13.32
N PHE A 74 -14.44 -8.20 13.01
CA PHE A 74 -14.91 -7.61 11.76
C PHE A 74 -14.56 -6.12 11.68
N VAL A 75 -14.84 -5.36 12.75
CA VAL A 75 -14.45 -3.94 12.86
C VAL A 75 -12.92 -3.77 12.74
N TRP A 76 -12.14 -4.69 13.32
CA TRP A 76 -10.68 -4.67 13.17
C TRP A 76 -10.27 -4.83 11.69
N GLY A 77 -10.87 -5.79 10.98
CA GLY A 77 -10.62 -5.98 9.55
C GLY A 77 -11.01 -4.76 8.71
N LEU A 78 -12.16 -4.14 9.00
CA LEU A 78 -12.61 -2.90 8.35
C LEU A 78 -11.61 -1.77 8.58
N LEU A 79 -11.21 -1.52 9.83
CA LEU A 79 -10.25 -0.46 10.14
C LEU A 79 -8.91 -0.67 9.41
N VAL A 80 -8.39 -1.90 9.42
CA VAL A 80 -7.13 -2.22 8.72
C VAL A 80 -7.28 -2.06 7.20
N GLY A 81 -8.39 -2.49 6.63
CA GLY A 81 -8.67 -2.34 5.20
C GLY A 81 -8.84 -0.88 4.79
N ASP A 82 -9.76 -0.16 5.44
CA ASP A 82 -10.16 1.20 5.07
C ASP A 82 -9.04 2.22 5.33
N LEU A 83 -8.46 2.21 6.54
CA LEU A 83 -7.35 3.12 6.86
C LEU A 83 -6.08 2.70 6.12
N GLY A 84 -5.87 1.40 5.91
CA GLY A 84 -4.75 0.89 5.13
C GLY A 84 -4.81 1.34 3.66
N ILE A 85 -5.99 1.25 3.02
CA ILE A 85 -6.23 1.80 1.68
C ILE A 85 -5.99 3.31 1.66
N GLY A 86 -6.54 4.05 2.62
CA GLY A 86 -6.39 5.50 2.68
C GLY A 86 -4.94 5.95 2.79
N LEU A 87 -4.18 5.32 3.70
CA LEU A 87 -2.75 5.58 3.86
C LEU A 87 -1.93 5.11 2.67
N TRP A 88 -2.30 3.99 2.03
CA TRP A 88 -1.67 3.51 0.81
C TRP A 88 -1.86 4.48 -0.35
N ALA A 89 -3.08 4.95 -0.57
CA ALA A 89 -3.38 5.95 -1.60
C ALA A 89 -2.65 7.27 -1.35
N LEU A 90 -2.57 7.71 -0.08
CA LEU A 90 -1.81 8.89 0.31
C LEU A 90 -0.31 8.72 0.07
N ALA A 91 0.26 7.57 0.46
CA ALA A 91 1.66 7.25 0.24
C ALA A 91 1.99 7.18 -1.25
N TRP A 92 1.07 6.66 -2.06
CA TRP A 92 1.19 6.66 -3.51
C TRP A 92 1.25 8.08 -4.06
N ARG A 93 0.24 8.89 -3.73
CA ARG A 93 0.15 10.28 -4.20
C ARG A 93 1.37 11.11 -3.80
N ALA A 94 1.77 11.01 -2.54
CA ALA A 94 2.96 11.70 -2.04
C ALA A 94 4.24 11.24 -2.75
N GLY A 95 4.34 9.94 -3.08
CA GLY A 95 5.47 9.39 -3.80
C GLY A 95 5.55 9.81 -5.27
N ASP A 96 4.40 9.96 -5.93
CA ASP A 96 4.31 10.51 -7.28
C ASP A 96 4.63 12.01 -7.30
N GLU A 97 4.06 12.79 -6.36
CA GLU A 97 4.36 14.23 -6.19
C GLU A 97 5.85 14.48 -5.88
N ALA A 98 6.49 13.57 -5.14
CA ALA A 98 7.92 13.64 -4.83
C ALA A 98 8.84 13.08 -5.94
N GLY A 99 8.28 12.60 -7.06
CA GLY A 99 9.07 12.05 -8.18
C GLY A 99 9.84 10.78 -7.84
N LEU A 100 9.41 10.01 -6.84
CA LEU A 100 10.16 8.84 -6.34
C LEU A 100 10.17 7.62 -7.29
N GLY A 101 9.47 7.71 -8.43
CA GLY A 101 9.45 6.66 -9.46
C GLY A 101 9.00 5.31 -8.90
N ILE A 102 8.08 5.32 -7.93
CA ILE A 102 7.60 4.08 -7.30
C ILE A 102 6.86 3.25 -8.37
N SER A 103 6.27 3.89 -9.40
CA SER A 103 5.53 3.25 -10.50
C SER A 103 6.44 2.61 -11.54
N SER A 104 7.70 3.06 -11.66
CA SER A 104 8.67 2.58 -12.65
C SER A 104 9.67 1.57 -12.09
N SER A 105 9.72 1.37 -10.77
CA SER A 105 10.69 0.48 -10.12
C SER A 105 10.03 -0.77 -9.54
N GLY A 106 10.38 -1.94 -10.10
CA GLY A 106 9.67 -3.22 -9.89
C GLY A 106 9.58 -3.75 -8.45
N GLY A 107 10.24 -3.12 -7.47
CA GLY A 107 10.22 -3.52 -6.07
C GLY A 107 9.87 -2.43 -5.04
N ARG A 108 9.82 -1.14 -5.40
CA ARG A 108 9.56 -0.06 -4.42
C ARG A 108 8.09 0.03 -4.01
N TRP A 109 7.18 -0.54 -4.80
CA TRP A 109 5.76 -0.61 -4.49
C TRP A 109 5.45 -1.54 -3.30
N LEU A 110 6.30 -2.54 -3.03
CA LEU A 110 6.10 -3.50 -1.93
C LEU A 110 6.09 -2.85 -0.54
N PRO A 111 7.10 -2.06 -0.13
CA PRO A 111 7.07 -1.38 1.16
C PRO A 111 5.95 -0.33 1.22
N VAL A 112 5.68 0.38 0.13
CA VAL A 112 4.57 1.35 0.04
C VAL A 112 3.23 0.67 0.24
N GLY A 113 3.07 -0.56 -0.27
CA GLY A 113 1.91 -1.42 -0.06
C GLY A 113 1.83 -2.02 1.33
N ALA A 114 2.94 -2.51 1.90
CA ALA A 114 2.92 -3.29 3.14
C ALA A 114 2.87 -2.43 4.40
N VAL A 115 3.59 -1.31 4.41
CA VAL A 115 3.79 -0.48 5.60
C VAL A 115 2.49 0.14 6.10
N PRO A 116 1.63 0.77 5.27
CA PRO A 116 0.36 1.35 5.72
C PRO A 116 -0.54 0.38 6.48
N PHE A 117 -0.74 -0.82 5.92
CA PHE A 117 -1.61 -1.83 6.50
C PHE A 117 -1.00 -2.43 7.78
N ALA A 118 0.32 -2.67 7.79
CA ALA A 118 1.02 -3.13 8.97
C ALA A 118 0.98 -2.09 10.11
N LEU A 119 1.06 -0.80 9.79
CA LEU A 119 0.96 0.29 10.76
C LEU A 119 -0.40 0.35 11.42
N VAL A 120 -1.48 0.34 10.63
CA VAL A 120 -2.85 0.33 11.16
C VAL A 120 -3.09 -0.90 12.03
N ALA A 121 -2.67 -2.08 11.55
CA ALA A 121 -2.77 -3.33 12.31
C ALA A 121 -1.99 -3.28 13.64
N GLY A 122 -0.80 -2.65 13.63
CA GLY A 122 0.04 -2.45 14.81
C GLY A 122 -0.57 -1.46 15.82
N MET A 123 -1.13 -0.35 15.35
CA MET A 123 -1.78 0.66 16.19
C MET A 123 -3.01 0.12 16.93
N LEU A 124 -3.71 -0.87 16.35
CA LEU A 124 -4.88 -1.49 16.96
C LEU A 124 -4.54 -2.53 18.05
N LEU A 125 -3.26 -2.80 18.29
CA LEU A 125 -2.81 -3.66 19.39
C LEU A 125 -3.01 -2.98 20.75
N ARG A 126 -3.44 -3.74 21.76
CA ARG A 126 -3.71 -3.23 23.12
C ARG A 126 -2.47 -2.75 23.88
N ARG A 127 -1.28 -3.10 23.40
CA ARG A 127 -0.01 -2.76 24.05
C ARG A 127 0.57 -1.48 23.43
N TRP A 128 0.47 -0.38 24.16
CA TRP A 128 0.92 0.96 23.76
C TRP A 128 2.37 1.03 23.26
N TYR A 129 3.28 0.22 23.81
CA TYR A 129 4.67 0.14 23.35
C TYR A 129 4.81 -0.37 21.90
N LEU A 130 3.91 -1.26 21.45
CA LEU A 130 3.90 -1.77 20.07
C LEU A 130 3.30 -0.75 19.09
N ALA A 131 2.31 0.03 19.55
CA ALA A 131 1.76 1.16 18.78
C ALA A 131 2.79 2.29 18.64
N LEU A 132 3.60 2.56 19.67
CA LEU A 132 4.70 3.52 19.59
C LEU A 132 5.84 3.06 18.68
N THR A 133 6.18 1.77 18.69
CA THR A 133 7.22 1.26 17.77
C THR A 133 6.74 1.22 16.33
N SER A 134 5.46 0.89 16.07
CA SER A 134 4.89 1.04 14.73
C SER A 134 4.88 2.50 14.29
N LEU A 135 4.47 3.42 15.17
CA LEU A 135 4.49 4.86 14.88
C LEU A 135 5.92 5.37 14.61
N ALA A 136 6.90 4.95 15.42
CA ALA A 136 8.31 5.31 15.22
C ALA A 136 8.87 4.75 13.91
N LEU A 137 8.49 3.53 13.52
CA LEU A 137 8.81 2.95 12.21
C LEU A 137 8.12 3.72 11.08
N ALA A 138 6.86 4.12 11.24
CA ALA A 138 6.14 4.95 10.27
C ALA A 138 6.88 6.26 10.03
N VAL A 139 7.20 6.97 11.11
CA VAL A 139 7.91 8.24 11.08
C VAL A 139 9.31 8.05 10.51
N GLY A 140 10.03 7.00 10.91
CA GLY A 140 11.36 6.70 10.38
C GLY A 140 11.35 6.41 8.87
N ILE A 141 10.39 5.63 8.39
CA ILE A 141 10.22 5.34 6.96
C ILE A 141 9.83 6.60 6.20
N ALA A 142 8.89 7.40 6.73
CA ALA A 142 8.50 8.67 6.13
C ALA A 142 9.68 9.64 6.02
N LEU A 143 10.48 9.77 7.09
CA LEU A 143 11.69 10.59 7.08
C LEU A 143 12.75 10.06 6.10
N LEU A 144 12.94 8.74 6.01
CA LEU A 144 13.86 8.12 5.05
C LEU A 144 13.45 8.37 3.60
N LEU A 145 12.15 8.33 3.33
CA LEU A 145 11.57 8.63 2.01
C LEU A 145 11.71 10.12 1.67
N LEU A 146 11.47 11.02 2.63
CA LEU A 146 11.69 12.46 2.48
C LEU A 146 13.17 12.84 2.34
N ALA A 147 14.07 12.04 2.93
CA ALA A 147 15.51 12.24 2.86
C ALA A 147 16.14 11.67 1.57
N GLN A 148 15.38 10.96 0.73
CA GLN A 148 15.87 10.61 -0.59
C GLN A 148 15.97 11.92 -1.41
N PRO A 149 17.16 12.29 -1.92
CA PRO A 149 17.27 13.43 -2.80
C PRO A 149 16.36 13.20 -3.99
N ALA A 150 15.50 14.17 -4.30
CA ALA A 150 14.63 14.16 -5.48
C ALA A 150 15.50 13.74 -6.67
N ALA A 151 15.24 12.56 -7.22
CA ALA A 151 15.95 12.09 -8.39
C ALA A 151 15.76 13.16 -9.46
N ALA A 152 16.88 13.75 -9.88
CA ALA A 152 16.92 14.87 -10.81
C ALA A 152 15.94 14.64 -11.95
N GLN A 153 15.09 15.64 -12.22
CA GLN A 153 14.26 15.66 -13.42
C GLN A 153 15.12 15.22 -14.61
N PRO A 154 14.67 14.24 -15.42
CA PRO A 154 15.39 13.94 -16.66
C PRO A 154 15.52 15.26 -17.43
N PRO A 155 16.73 15.60 -17.92
CA PRO A 155 16.94 16.87 -18.62
C PRO A 155 15.87 17.00 -19.70
N GLU A 156 15.18 18.14 -19.68
CA GLU A 156 14.18 18.50 -20.67
C GLU A 156 14.76 18.21 -22.06
N PRO A 157 14.08 17.42 -22.91
CA PRO A 157 14.63 17.06 -24.21
C PRO A 157 14.93 18.36 -24.96
N ASP A 158 16.21 18.58 -25.25
CA ASP A 158 16.67 19.79 -25.92
C ASP A 158 16.06 19.84 -27.31
N HIS A 159 14.96 20.61 -27.44
CA HIS A 159 14.20 20.76 -28.67
C HIS A 159 15.05 21.38 -29.79
N SER A 160 16.21 21.96 -29.48
CA SER A 160 17.18 22.41 -30.48
C SER A 160 17.81 21.25 -31.25
N VAL A 161 18.01 20.09 -30.62
CA VAL A 161 18.57 18.88 -31.26
C VAL A 161 17.54 18.21 -32.18
N LEU A 162 16.27 18.23 -31.80
CA LEU A 162 15.18 17.70 -32.63
C LEU A 162 14.92 18.57 -33.88
N GLY A 163 15.09 19.89 -33.77
CA GLY A 163 15.02 20.81 -34.92
C GLY A 163 16.16 20.60 -35.92
N GLN A 164 17.37 20.28 -35.45
CA GLN A 164 18.50 20.01 -36.34
C GLN A 164 18.43 18.62 -37.01
N ALA A 165 17.89 17.61 -36.34
CA ALA A 165 17.72 16.28 -36.92
C ALA A 165 16.73 16.27 -38.11
N TRP A 166 15.67 17.09 -38.06
CA TRP A 166 14.71 17.23 -39.16
C TRP A 166 15.26 18.03 -40.35
N ALA A 167 16.11 19.03 -40.09
CA ALA A 167 16.70 19.85 -41.16
C ALA A 167 17.73 19.10 -42.03
N VAL A 168 18.29 17.98 -41.55
CA VAL A 168 19.25 17.14 -42.29
C VAL A 168 18.54 16.08 -43.16
N SER A 169 17.24 15.86 -42.97
CA SER A 169 16.47 14.83 -43.67
C SER A 169 15.64 15.31 -44.87
N GLU A 170 15.68 16.60 -45.22
CA GLU A 170 15.08 17.12 -46.45
C GLU A 170 16.13 17.18 -47.57
N PRO A 171 15.99 16.39 -48.66
CA PRO A 171 16.85 16.46 -49.84
C PRO A 171 16.53 17.65 -50.76
#